data_AF-A0A7M3MKG5-F1
#
_entry.id   AF-A0A7M3MKG5-F1
#
_cell.length_a   1.000
_cell.length_b   1.000
_cell.length_c   1.000
_cell.angle_alpha   90.00
_cell.angle_beta   90.00
_cell.angle_gamma   90.00
#
_symmetry.space_group_name_H-M   'P 1'
#
loop_
_entity.id
_entity.type
_entity.pdbx_description
1 polymer ?
#
loop_
_entity_poly.entity_id
_entity_poly.type
_entity_poly.pdbx_seq_one_letter_code
_entity_poly.pdbx_strand_id
1 'polypeptide(L)'
;MRGVGPLVTAVTVLWAVIVVVSQVLAEPPLSPVATMVAGVVLTNVAIVGYRSTLRGPRQHRARPRAAHPAGQDRTGDQERPVGLTDDVVDAAVDLLMPLLGGDAVSITDRRRMLAFAGPGHDHHSRGSPLYARARNEVLATGRTVTVSGRGEDVIGCPEPACPLRSAAIAPLSIGDEVIGSVTVYRGTDDPPEADLVEAAAGILSLHLAVAELQVEQRLALDFELDALRAQINPHFLFNTLNTIASRIRTDPEDARQLLVRLADFFRYAIRQRGQFVDFSQEYAFVRTYVTLEQARFGERLNVEYDIDPAVLGVEVPVLVIQPLVENAIKHGASGNVGRTTVRLRARVDPLSRTVQVVVRDDGVGMHADTYAAVLAGRGQHDHGGVGLSNIRARLELLFSDRHSFDVRSEPGVGTTINLEVPMR
;
A
#
# COMPACT_ATOMS: atom_id res chain seq x y z
N MET A 1 7.52 -22.00 -15.25
CA MET A 1 7.82 -22.98 -14.18
C MET A 1 9.23 -23.59 -14.33
N ARG A 2 10.31 -22.80 -14.47
CA ARG A 2 11.68 -23.31 -14.75
C ARG A 2 12.72 -23.10 -13.62
N GLY A 3 12.30 -22.75 -12.40
CA GLY A 3 13.23 -22.41 -11.30
C GLY A 3 13.23 -23.34 -10.07
N VAL A 4 12.31 -24.29 -9.97
CA VAL A 4 12.09 -25.08 -8.73
C VAL A 4 12.94 -26.35 -8.67
N GLY A 5 13.21 -26.98 -9.82
CA GLY A 5 13.99 -28.23 -9.92
C GLY A 5 15.35 -28.21 -9.20
N PRO A 6 16.25 -27.26 -9.49
CA PRO A 6 17.60 -27.26 -8.91
C PRO A 6 17.62 -26.98 -7.41
N LEU A 7 16.68 -26.19 -6.88
CA LEU A 7 16.55 -25.94 -5.45
C LEU A 7 16.14 -27.21 -4.70
N VAL A 8 15.17 -27.95 -5.24
CA VAL A 8 14.70 -29.20 -4.63
C VAL A 8 15.83 -30.21 -4.59
N THR A 9 16.58 -30.40 -5.68
CA THR A 9 17.72 -31.32 -5.72
C THR A 9 18.82 -30.93 -4.71
N ALA A 10 19.13 -29.64 -4.58
CA ALA A 10 20.13 -29.15 -3.63
C ALA A 10 19.72 -29.42 -2.17
N VAL A 11 18.45 -29.18 -1.82
CA VAL A 11 17.93 -29.47 -0.48
C VAL A 11 17.94 -30.98 -0.19
N THR A 12 17.60 -31.83 -1.16
CA THR A 12 17.64 -33.29 -0.97
C THR A 12 19.07 -33.80 -0.72
N VAL A 13 20.05 -33.30 -1.47
CA VAL A 13 21.46 -33.67 -1.28
C VAL A 13 21.98 -33.18 0.08
N LEU A 14 21.61 -31.97 0.48
CA LEU A 14 21.96 -31.40 1.78
C LEU A 14 21.45 -32.29 2.93
N TRP A 15 20.20 -32.74 2.88
CA TRP A 15 19.65 -33.64 3.90
C TRP A 15 20.35 -35.01 3.93
N ALA A 16 20.71 -35.57 2.78
CA ALA A 16 21.46 -36.82 2.72
C ALA A 16 22.84 -36.69 3.40
N VAL A 17 23.54 -35.58 3.16
CA VAL A 17 24.83 -35.29 3.81
C VAL A 17 24.67 -35.12 5.31
N ILE A 18 23.65 -34.39 5.76
CA ILE A 18 23.40 -34.16 7.20
C ILE A 18 23.13 -35.48 7.92
N VAL A 19 22.34 -36.38 7.34
CA VAL A 19 22.06 -37.69 7.94
C VAL A 19 23.32 -38.55 8.00
N VAL A 20 24.14 -38.56 6.95
CA VAL A 20 25.42 -39.32 6.95
C VAL A 20 26.37 -38.77 8.00
N VAL A 21 26.52 -37.45 8.09
CA VAL A 21 27.41 -36.81 9.07
C VAL A 21 26.91 -37.04 10.50
N SER A 22 25.61 -36.92 10.75
CA SER A 22 25.06 -36.97 12.10
C SER A 22 24.84 -38.39 12.64
N GLN A 23 24.60 -39.38 11.77
CA GLN A 23 24.28 -40.75 12.18
C GLN A 23 25.42 -41.75 11.91
N VAL A 24 26.27 -41.50 10.91
CA VAL A 24 27.30 -42.47 10.48
C VAL A 24 28.71 -42.01 10.88
N LEU A 25 28.99 -40.71 10.80
CA LEU A 25 30.33 -40.17 11.05
C LEU A 25 30.51 -39.57 12.46
N ALA A 26 29.43 -39.23 13.15
CA ALA A 26 29.49 -38.68 14.50
C ALA A 26 29.52 -39.80 15.56
N GLU A 27 30.50 -39.72 16.48
CA GLU A 27 30.59 -40.61 17.63
C GLU A 27 30.57 -39.81 18.95
N PRO A 28 29.51 -39.93 19.79
CA PRO A 28 28.29 -40.71 19.55
C PRO A 28 27.36 -40.05 18.50
N PRO A 29 26.47 -40.83 17.85
CA PRO A 29 25.53 -40.29 16.87
C PRO A 29 24.58 -39.28 17.52
N LEU A 30 24.26 -38.22 16.78
CA LEU A 30 23.35 -37.19 17.24
C LEU A 30 21.93 -37.75 17.38
N SER A 31 21.17 -37.24 18.35
CA SER A 31 19.77 -37.63 18.49
C SER A 31 18.97 -37.29 17.22
N PRO A 32 17.89 -38.04 16.89
CA PRO A 32 17.05 -37.74 15.73
C PRO A 32 16.51 -36.31 15.73
N VAL A 33 16.21 -35.77 16.92
CA VAL A 33 15.74 -34.40 17.10
C VAL A 33 16.84 -33.39 16.78
N ALA A 34 18.07 -33.60 17.27
CA ALA A 34 19.20 -32.71 16.97
C ALA A 34 19.56 -32.72 15.48
N THR A 35 19.50 -33.90 14.84
CA THR A 35 19.69 -34.03 13.38
C THR A 35 18.62 -33.28 12.60
N MET A 36 17.36 -33.37 13.03
CA MET A 36 16.25 -32.69 12.37
C MET A 36 16.35 -31.17 12.51
N VAL A 37 16.73 -30.66 13.69
CA VAL A 37 16.95 -29.23 13.93
C VAL A 37 18.09 -28.70 13.06
N ALA A 38 19.25 -29.40 13.03
CA ALA A 38 20.37 -29.02 12.17
C ALA A 38 19.98 -29.02 10.68
N GLY A 39 19.21 -30.02 10.25
CA GLY A 39 18.66 -30.12 8.89
C GLY A 39 17.78 -28.94 8.51
N VAL A 40 16.86 -28.55 9.39
CA VAL A 40 15.96 -27.41 9.16
C VAL A 40 16.73 -26.10 9.10
N VAL A 41 17.69 -25.88 10.01
CA VAL A 41 18.51 -24.65 10.03
C VAL A 41 19.35 -24.53 8.76
N LEU A 42 20.10 -25.58 8.38
CA LEU A 42 20.93 -25.59 7.18
C LEU A 42 20.10 -25.44 5.89
N THR A 43 18.90 -26.00 5.84
CA THR A 43 17.98 -25.83 4.71
C THR A 43 17.52 -24.39 4.56
N ASN A 44 17.19 -23.71 5.67
CA ASN A 44 16.80 -22.30 5.63
C ASN A 44 17.96 -21.40 5.19
N VAL A 45 19.18 -21.66 5.68
CA VAL A 45 20.39 -20.94 5.24
C VAL A 45 20.64 -21.13 3.74
N ALA A 46 20.50 -22.36 3.23
CA ALA A 46 20.66 -22.65 1.80
C ALA A 46 19.61 -21.95 0.92
N ILE A 47 18.35 -21.89 1.36
CA ILE A 47 17.28 -21.19 0.62
C ILE A 47 17.53 -19.67 0.58
N VAL A 48 17.99 -19.09 1.69
CA VAL A 48 18.33 -17.66 1.78
C VAL A 48 19.56 -17.34 0.91
N GLY A 49 20.62 -18.15 0.99
CA GLY A 49 21.83 -18.01 0.18
C GLY A 49 21.62 -18.25 -1.32
N TYR A 50 20.71 -19.15 -1.70
CA TYR A 50 20.32 -19.37 -3.09
C TYR A 50 19.60 -18.15 -3.69
N ARG A 51 18.83 -17.42 -2.86
CA ARG A 51 18.20 -16.15 -3.26
C ARG A 51 19.17 -14.98 -3.37
N SER A 52 20.26 -14.97 -2.59
CA SER A 52 21.28 -13.92 -2.67
C SER A 52 22.19 -14.09 -3.90
N THR A 53 22.54 -15.32 -4.26
CA THR A 53 23.39 -15.62 -5.44
C THR A 53 22.70 -15.36 -6.79
N LEU A 54 21.37 -15.42 -6.86
CA LEU A 54 20.60 -15.02 -8.04
C LEU A 54 20.47 -13.50 -8.22
N ARG A 55 20.84 -12.70 -7.21
CA ARG A 55 20.89 -11.24 -7.30
C ARG A 55 22.35 -10.83 -7.49
N GLY A 56 22.78 -10.72 -8.75
CA GLY A 56 24.09 -10.16 -9.10
C GLY A 56 24.33 -8.77 -8.46
N PRO A 57 25.59 -8.30 -8.44
CA PRO A 57 25.98 -7.09 -7.72
C PRO A 57 25.22 -5.87 -8.27
N ARG A 58 24.33 -5.29 -7.47
CA ARG A 58 23.57 -4.11 -7.87
C ARG A 58 24.34 -2.84 -7.52
N GLN A 59 24.73 -2.12 -8.58
CA GLN A 59 25.14 -0.73 -8.52
C GLN A 59 24.05 0.12 -7.85
N HIS A 60 24.50 0.98 -6.93
CA HIS A 60 23.70 2.02 -6.30
C HIS A 60 22.95 2.86 -7.32
N ARG A 61 21.62 2.77 -7.31
CA ARG A 61 20.74 3.83 -7.78
C ARG A 61 19.57 3.94 -6.82
N ALA A 62 19.62 4.96 -5.97
CA ALA A 62 18.51 5.34 -5.11
C ALA A 62 17.28 5.60 -5.98
N ARG A 63 16.19 4.86 -5.74
CA ARG A 63 14.87 5.24 -6.26
C ARG A 63 14.34 6.38 -5.41
N PRO A 64 13.76 7.44 -5.99
CA PRO A 64 13.04 8.44 -5.21
C PRO A 64 11.82 7.77 -4.56
N ARG A 65 11.70 7.94 -3.24
CA ARG A 65 10.49 7.64 -2.48
C ARG A 65 9.34 8.47 -3.08
N ALA A 66 8.24 7.84 -3.48
CA ALA A 66 7.05 8.57 -3.88
C ALA A 66 6.58 9.41 -2.69
N ALA A 67 6.42 10.72 -2.90
CA ALA A 67 5.99 11.65 -1.87
C ALA A 67 4.63 11.23 -1.31
N HIS A 68 4.58 10.93 -0.02
CA HIS A 68 3.33 10.88 0.74
C HIS A 68 2.73 12.30 0.79
N PRO A 69 1.40 12.47 0.63
CA PRO A 69 0.79 13.76 0.84
C PRO A 69 0.92 14.13 2.32
N ALA A 70 1.56 15.28 2.54
CA ALA A 70 1.72 15.91 3.84
C ALA A 70 0.35 16.30 4.40
N GLY A 71 0.08 15.94 5.66
CA GLY A 71 -1.10 16.42 6.36
C GLY A 71 -1.71 15.45 7.37
N GLN A 72 -0.91 14.89 8.27
CA GLN A 72 -1.39 14.49 9.59
C GLN A 72 -0.21 14.51 10.54
N ASP A 73 -0.30 15.40 11.52
CA ASP A 73 0.67 15.63 12.59
C ASP A 73 0.81 14.33 13.40
N ARG A 74 1.87 13.57 13.13
CA ARG A 74 2.15 12.29 13.80
C ARG A 74 2.76 12.59 15.17
N THR A 75 1.91 12.70 16.18
CA THR A 75 2.31 12.86 17.57
C THR A 75 2.92 11.57 18.14
N GLY A 76 4.18 11.67 18.60
CA GLY A 76 4.78 10.96 19.75
C GLY A 76 5.00 9.44 19.72
N ASP A 77 4.08 8.64 19.18
CA ASP A 77 4.02 7.19 19.47
C ASP A 77 4.30 6.28 18.25
N GLN A 78 4.45 6.86 17.05
CA GLN A 78 4.50 6.14 15.76
C GLN A 78 5.88 5.90 15.15
N GLU A 79 6.98 6.19 15.84
CA GLU A 79 8.33 5.78 15.38
C GLU A 79 8.68 4.32 15.74
N ARG A 80 7.77 3.59 16.38
CA ARG A 80 7.98 2.18 16.74
C ARG A 80 7.88 1.29 15.49
N PRO A 81 8.90 0.46 15.20
CA PRO A 81 8.80 -0.56 14.18
C PRO A 81 7.57 -1.45 14.40
N VAL A 82 6.88 -1.78 13.32
CA VAL A 82 5.70 -2.64 13.32
C VAL A 82 6.04 -3.97 13.99
N GLY A 83 5.25 -4.38 14.99
CA GLY A 83 5.44 -5.63 15.74
C GLY A 83 6.15 -5.50 17.09
N LEU A 84 6.64 -4.31 17.47
CA LEU A 84 7.20 -4.03 18.80
C LEU A 84 6.17 -3.33 19.72
N THR A 85 5.00 -3.93 19.91
CA THR A 85 4.04 -3.48 20.93
C THR A 85 4.52 -3.85 22.32
N ASP A 86 4.11 -3.10 23.34
CA ASP A 86 4.61 -3.28 24.71
C ASP A 86 4.46 -4.74 25.18
N ASP A 87 3.28 -5.33 25.00
CA ASP A 87 2.99 -6.72 25.34
C ASP A 87 3.86 -7.74 24.58
N VAL A 88 4.16 -7.48 23.31
CA VAL A 88 4.97 -8.40 22.48
C VAL A 88 6.43 -8.36 22.89
N VAL A 89 6.95 -7.17 23.21
CA VAL A 89 8.35 -7.03 23.64
C VAL A 89 8.54 -7.60 25.05
N ASP A 90 7.57 -7.43 25.95
CA ASP A 90 7.59 -8.02 27.29
C ASP A 90 7.54 -9.55 27.22
N ALA A 91 6.63 -10.12 26.41
CA ALA A 91 6.58 -11.56 26.18
C ALA A 91 7.86 -12.10 25.51
N ALA A 92 8.50 -11.31 24.63
CA ALA A 92 9.74 -11.69 23.97
C ALA A 92 10.90 -11.78 24.96
N VAL A 93 11.08 -10.82 25.87
CA VAL A 93 12.16 -10.89 26.86
C VAL A 93 11.98 -12.05 27.84
N ASP A 94 10.74 -12.35 28.25
CA ASP A 94 10.42 -13.50 29.10
C ASP A 94 10.74 -14.84 28.43
N LEU A 95 10.52 -14.95 27.12
CA LEU A 95 10.78 -16.16 26.34
C LEU A 95 12.28 -16.32 26.02
N LEU A 96 12.99 -15.22 25.75
CA LEU A 96 14.41 -15.24 25.40
C LEU A 96 15.31 -15.52 26.61
N MET A 97 14.93 -15.06 27.81
CA MET A 97 15.73 -15.20 29.02
C MET A 97 16.19 -16.65 29.32
N PRO A 98 15.31 -17.67 29.36
CA PRO A 98 15.74 -19.05 29.59
C PRO A 98 16.47 -19.68 28.39
N LEU A 99 16.28 -19.16 27.17
CA LEU A 99 16.84 -19.74 25.95
C LEU A 99 18.28 -19.29 25.66
N LEU A 100 18.65 -18.08 26.07
CA LEU A 100 19.95 -17.46 25.73
C LEU A 100 20.99 -17.59 26.86
N GLY A 101 20.65 -18.28 27.95
CA GLY A 101 21.60 -18.57 29.05
C GLY A 101 22.20 -17.32 29.69
N GLY A 102 21.42 -16.23 29.76
CA GLY A 102 21.77 -14.98 30.44
C GLY A 102 20.95 -14.78 31.71
N ASP A 103 21.47 -13.96 32.62
CA ASP A 103 20.79 -13.59 33.86
C ASP A 103 19.72 -12.51 33.61
N ALA A 104 19.90 -11.67 32.59
CA ALA A 104 18.89 -10.69 32.16
C ALA A 104 18.87 -10.50 30.64
N VAL A 105 17.75 -10.01 30.10
CA VAL A 105 17.57 -9.68 28.68
C VAL A 105 16.91 -8.31 28.54
N SER A 106 17.34 -7.53 27.56
CA SER A 106 16.66 -6.29 27.16
C SER A 106 16.45 -6.22 25.65
N ILE A 107 15.38 -5.52 25.26
CA ILE A 107 15.13 -5.12 23.88
C ILE A 107 15.03 -3.60 23.85
N THR A 108 15.67 -2.97 22.88
CA THR A 108 15.70 -1.50 22.73
C THR A 108 15.34 -1.10 21.30
N ASP A 109 14.78 0.10 21.15
CA ASP A 109 14.83 0.82 19.88
C ASP A 109 16.13 1.64 19.80
N ARG A 110 16.24 2.57 18.83
CA ARG A 110 17.42 3.43 18.67
C ARG A 110 17.55 4.53 19.76
N ARG A 111 16.53 4.78 20.57
CA ARG A 111 16.43 5.93 21.49
C ARG A 111 16.25 5.53 22.96
N ARG A 112 15.50 4.47 23.24
CA ARG A 112 15.08 4.06 24.58
C ARG A 112 15.00 2.54 24.73
N MET A 113 15.01 2.09 25.99
CA MET A 113 14.72 0.71 26.34
C MET A 113 13.23 0.40 26.14
N LEU A 114 12.92 -0.68 25.43
CA LEU A 114 11.55 -1.15 25.22
C LEU A 114 11.16 -2.14 26.31
N ALA A 115 11.94 -3.20 26.54
CA ALA A 115 11.67 -4.12 27.65
C ALA A 115 12.97 -4.58 28.32
N PHE A 116 12.84 -5.03 29.55
CA PHE A 116 13.92 -5.59 30.35
C PHE A 116 13.36 -6.65 31.29
N ALA A 117 14.05 -7.77 31.42
CA ALA A 117 13.68 -8.82 32.36
C ALA A 117 14.94 -9.46 32.96
N GLY A 118 14.96 -9.63 34.29
CA GLY A 118 16.10 -10.17 35.07
C GLY A 118 16.56 -9.27 36.22
N PRO A 119 17.67 -9.60 36.90
CA PRO A 119 18.27 -8.78 37.95
C PRO A 119 18.63 -7.38 37.45
N GLY A 120 18.34 -6.36 38.26
CA GLY A 120 18.55 -4.94 37.89
C GLY A 120 17.32 -4.23 37.32
N HIS A 121 16.14 -4.87 37.33
CA HIS A 121 14.87 -4.27 36.83
C HIS A 121 14.45 -2.98 37.58
N ASP A 122 14.97 -2.76 38.78
CA ASP A 122 14.74 -1.58 39.62
C ASP A 122 15.37 -0.30 39.04
N HIS A 123 16.41 -0.44 38.21
CA HIS A 123 17.10 0.68 37.54
C HIS A 123 17.27 0.50 36.02
N HIS A 124 17.03 -0.71 35.50
CA HIS A 124 16.86 -1.00 34.07
C HIS A 124 15.38 -1.19 33.76
N SER A 125 14.68 -0.08 33.50
CA SER A 125 13.24 -0.08 33.22
C SER A 125 12.90 0.49 31.84
N ARG A 126 11.73 0.13 31.32
CA ARG A 126 11.18 0.65 30.06
C ARG A 126 11.22 2.18 30.03
N GLY A 127 11.69 2.74 28.92
CA GLY A 127 11.86 4.19 28.76
C GLY A 127 13.15 4.77 29.35
N SER A 128 13.95 3.97 30.06
CA SER A 128 15.24 4.42 30.58
C SER A 128 16.18 4.85 29.43
N PRO A 129 17.04 5.86 29.67
CA PRO A 129 18.03 6.27 28.70
C PRO A 129 19.00 5.14 28.36
N LEU A 130 19.59 5.30 27.20
CA LEU A 130 20.37 4.28 26.53
C LEU A 130 21.86 4.55 26.77
N TYR A 131 22.46 3.89 27.77
CA TYR A 131 23.78 4.30 28.28
C TYR A 131 25.03 3.58 27.69
N ALA A 132 24.91 2.34 27.19
CA ALA A 132 26.09 1.56 26.75
C ALA A 132 26.75 2.08 25.45
N ARG A 133 28.06 2.37 25.48
CA ARG A 133 28.87 2.69 24.27
C ARG A 133 28.86 1.56 23.24
N ALA A 134 28.99 0.32 23.70
CA ALA A 134 28.96 -0.87 22.85
C ALA A 134 27.65 -0.99 22.06
N ARG A 135 26.50 -0.58 22.64
CA ARG A 135 25.24 -0.56 21.89
C ARG A 135 25.26 0.46 20.77
N ASN A 136 25.82 1.66 20.98
CA ASN A 136 25.96 2.64 19.90
C ASN A 136 26.81 2.11 18.75
N GLU A 137 27.83 1.30 19.06
CA GLU A 137 28.60 0.58 18.06
C GLU A 137 27.75 -0.44 17.29
N VAL A 138 26.92 -1.24 17.98
CA VAL A 138 25.96 -2.15 17.31
C VAL A 138 24.99 -1.40 16.40
N LEU A 139 24.40 -0.30 16.88
CA LEU A 139 23.44 0.52 16.13
C LEU A 139 24.06 1.24 14.91
N ALA A 140 25.38 1.45 14.93
CA ALA A 140 26.13 2.09 13.85
C ALA A 140 26.72 1.08 12.85
N THR A 141 27.18 -0.07 13.34
CA THR A 141 27.91 -1.08 12.53
C THR A 141 27.02 -2.23 12.06
N GLY A 142 25.91 -2.49 12.75
CA GLY A 142 25.07 -3.67 12.52
C GLY A 142 25.77 -4.98 12.88
N ARG A 143 26.77 -4.96 13.77
CA ARG A 143 27.51 -6.14 14.21
C ARG A 143 27.25 -6.42 15.69
N THR A 144 27.22 -7.69 16.06
CA THR A 144 27.13 -8.13 17.45
C THR A 144 28.39 -7.70 18.21
N VAL A 145 28.21 -7.15 19.42
CA VAL A 145 29.31 -6.71 20.28
C VAL A 145 29.17 -7.37 21.66
N THR A 146 30.26 -7.93 22.16
CA THR A 146 30.34 -8.47 23.53
C THR A 146 31.18 -7.55 24.41
N VAL A 147 30.73 -7.35 25.64
CA VAL A 147 31.42 -6.55 26.66
C VAL A 147 31.53 -7.32 27.96
N SER A 148 32.63 -7.13 28.68
CA SER A 148 32.86 -7.72 30.01
C SER A 148 33.64 -6.76 30.90
N GLY A 149 33.32 -6.76 32.20
CA GLY A 149 33.95 -5.92 33.21
C GLY A 149 32.97 -5.11 34.04
N ARG A 150 33.48 -4.37 35.04
CA ARG A 150 32.68 -3.52 35.93
C ARG A 150 32.79 -2.05 35.55
N GLY A 151 31.69 -1.32 35.71
CA GLY A 151 31.64 0.14 35.64
C GLY A 151 30.85 0.69 34.46
N GLU A 152 30.69 2.01 34.49
CA GLU A 152 29.90 2.80 33.53
C GLU A 152 30.42 2.67 32.09
N ASP A 153 31.71 2.38 31.90
CA ASP A 153 32.33 2.23 30.57
C ASP A 153 31.94 0.94 29.83
N VAL A 154 31.43 -0.08 30.53
CA VAL A 154 31.20 -1.44 29.96
C VAL A 154 29.71 -1.69 29.69
N ILE A 155 28.87 -1.64 30.72
CA ILE A 155 27.41 -1.86 30.60
C ILE A 155 26.65 -0.53 30.47
N GLY A 156 27.28 0.58 30.85
CA GLY A 156 26.62 1.89 30.87
C GLY A 156 25.68 2.09 32.05
N CYS A 157 25.58 1.15 33.00
CA CYS A 157 24.71 1.35 34.15
C CYS A 157 25.37 2.32 35.15
N PRO A 158 24.71 3.45 35.51
CA PRO A 158 25.24 4.38 36.50
C PRO A 158 25.09 3.87 37.95
N GLU A 159 24.32 2.79 38.16
CA GLU A 159 24.07 2.22 39.49
C GLU A 159 25.30 1.43 39.98
N PRO A 160 26.00 1.88 41.05
CA PRO A 160 27.22 1.24 41.53
C PRO A 160 27.00 -0.19 42.03
N ALA A 161 25.78 -0.52 42.45
CA ALA A 161 25.39 -1.85 42.92
C ALA A 161 24.77 -2.73 41.83
N CYS A 162 24.87 -2.35 40.55
CA CYS A 162 24.30 -3.13 39.45
C CYS A 162 24.87 -4.57 39.44
N PRO A 163 24.02 -5.61 39.42
CA PRO A 163 24.47 -7.00 39.49
C PRO A 163 25.08 -7.50 38.16
N LEU A 164 24.87 -6.77 37.06
CA LEU A 164 25.30 -7.17 35.72
C LEU A 164 26.78 -6.83 35.50
N ARG A 165 27.52 -7.72 34.83
CA ARG A 165 28.99 -7.63 34.64
C ARG A 165 29.48 -7.93 33.23
N SER A 166 28.66 -8.56 32.40
CA SER A 166 28.97 -8.74 30.98
C SER A 166 27.68 -8.75 30.16
N ALA A 167 27.81 -8.50 28.86
CA ALA A 167 26.69 -8.51 27.94
C ALA A 167 27.09 -8.88 26.51
N ALA A 168 26.17 -9.47 25.77
CA ALA A 168 26.22 -9.63 24.32
C ALA A 168 25.06 -8.85 23.71
N ILE A 169 25.37 -7.93 22.80
CA ILE A 169 24.42 -7.00 22.19
C ILE A 169 24.37 -7.32 20.70
N ALA A 170 23.20 -7.71 20.20
CA ALA A 170 22.99 -8.00 18.78
C ALA A 170 21.97 -7.04 18.15
N PRO A 171 22.14 -6.68 16.86
CA PRO A 171 21.26 -5.73 16.18
C PRO A 171 19.91 -6.35 15.84
N LEU A 172 18.84 -5.56 15.96
CA LEU A 172 17.55 -5.85 15.35
C LEU A 172 17.43 -5.03 14.07
N SER A 173 17.22 -5.68 12.93
CA SER A 173 17.25 -5.02 11.62
C SER A 173 16.06 -5.37 10.75
N ILE A 174 15.62 -4.41 9.94
CA ILE A 174 14.67 -4.63 8.85
C ILE A 174 15.37 -4.18 7.56
N GLY A 175 15.61 -5.13 6.65
CA GLY A 175 16.44 -4.87 5.48
C GLY A 175 17.87 -4.49 5.90
N ASP A 176 18.35 -3.34 5.42
CA ASP A 176 19.68 -2.80 5.74
C ASP A 176 19.66 -1.82 6.92
N GLU A 177 18.49 -1.58 7.53
CA GLU A 177 18.32 -0.62 8.61
C GLU A 177 18.29 -1.32 9.97
N VAL A 178 19.21 -0.93 10.86
CA VAL A 178 19.19 -1.36 12.27
C VAL A 178 18.16 -0.52 13.01
N ILE A 179 17.09 -1.15 13.48
CA ILE A 179 15.97 -0.49 14.17
C ILE A 179 16.10 -0.52 15.69
N GLY A 180 17.01 -1.34 16.21
CA GLY A 180 17.16 -1.55 17.65
C GLY A 180 18.22 -2.58 17.99
N SER A 181 18.17 -3.10 19.22
CA SER A 181 19.05 -4.17 19.67
C SER A 181 18.36 -5.09 20.66
N VAL A 182 18.82 -6.35 20.70
CA VAL A 182 18.59 -7.25 21.84
C VAL A 182 19.90 -7.38 22.60
N THR A 183 19.83 -7.30 23.92
CA THR A 183 20.99 -7.46 24.79
C THR A 183 20.73 -8.56 25.78
N VAL A 184 21.67 -9.48 25.91
CA VAL A 184 21.68 -10.50 26.96
C VAL A 184 22.79 -10.16 27.94
N TYR A 185 22.50 -10.20 29.23
CA TYR A 185 23.43 -9.84 30.29
C TYR A 185 23.72 -11.04 31.19
N ARG A 186 24.89 -11.03 31.83
CA ARG A 186 25.27 -11.94 32.90
C ARG A 186 25.84 -11.18 34.08
N GLY A 187 25.68 -11.71 35.28
CA GLY A 187 26.29 -11.24 36.52
C GLY A 187 27.72 -11.72 36.73
N THR A 188 28.31 -12.39 35.73
CA THR A 188 29.72 -12.81 35.68
C THR A 188 30.48 -11.99 34.63
N ASP A 189 31.81 -11.98 34.70
CA ASP A 189 32.63 -11.35 33.65
C ASP A 189 32.70 -12.19 32.35
N ASP A 190 32.06 -13.38 32.33
CA ASP A 190 32.00 -14.26 31.16
C ASP A 190 30.77 -13.91 30.30
N PRO A 191 30.93 -13.27 29.13
CA PRO A 191 29.81 -12.81 28.33
C PRO A 191 28.98 -13.97 27.78
N PRO A 192 27.69 -13.75 27.48
CA PRO A 192 26.87 -14.72 26.75
C PRO A 192 27.48 -15.10 25.40
N GLU A 193 27.17 -16.29 24.91
CA GLU A 193 27.62 -16.75 23.60
C GLU A 193 27.08 -15.83 22.49
N ALA A 194 27.98 -15.05 21.87
CA ALA A 194 27.62 -14.06 20.86
C ALA A 194 26.83 -14.67 19.69
N ASP A 195 27.25 -15.85 19.22
CA ASP A 195 26.61 -16.57 18.11
C ASP A 195 25.14 -16.92 18.41
N LEU A 196 24.84 -17.27 19.67
CA LEU A 196 23.49 -17.61 20.10
C LEU A 196 22.59 -16.36 20.17
N VAL A 197 23.13 -15.27 20.70
CA VAL A 197 22.42 -13.98 20.78
C VAL A 197 22.19 -13.39 19.38
N GLU A 198 23.17 -13.50 18.49
CA GLU A 198 23.06 -13.11 17.09
C GLU A 198 22.01 -13.93 16.34
N ALA A 199 21.99 -15.25 16.53
CA ALA A 199 20.98 -16.12 15.93
C ALA A 199 19.56 -15.74 16.37
N ALA A 200 19.36 -15.46 17.66
CA ALA A 200 18.07 -15.03 18.19
C ALA A 200 17.65 -13.64 17.66
N ALA A 201 18.60 -12.69 17.60
CA ALA A 201 18.37 -11.38 17.02
C ALA A 201 18.02 -11.46 15.52
N GLY A 202 18.63 -12.40 14.79
CA GLY A 202 18.29 -12.68 13.39
C GLY A 202 16.86 -13.22 13.21
N ILE A 203 16.43 -14.14 14.09
CA ILE A 203 15.05 -14.66 14.08
C ILE A 203 14.05 -13.54 14.39
N LEU A 204 14.32 -12.70 15.39
CA LEU A 204 13.47 -11.56 15.73
C LEU A 204 13.41 -10.55 14.60
N SER A 205 14.56 -10.21 14.01
CA SER A 205 14.66 -9.33 12.83
C SER A 205 13.80 -9.83 11.66
N LEU A 206 13.82 -11.14 11.40
CA LEU A 206 12.96 -11.76 10.40
C LEU A 206 11.48 -11.65 10.75
N HIS A 207 11.08 -11.87 12.00
CA HIS A 207 9.69 -11.73 12.45
C HIS A 207 9.18 -10.30 12.30
N LEU A 208 10.01 -9.31 12.63
CA LEU A 208 9.70 -7.89 12.46
C LEU A 208 9.53 -7.53 10.98
N ALA A 209 10.43 -8.01 10.11
CA ALA A 209 10.31 -7.79 8.66
C ALA A 209 9.05 -8.45 8.05
N VAL A 210 8.66 -9.64 8.54
CA VAL A 210 7.42 -10.30 8.12
C VAL A 210 6.19 -9.52 8.58
N ALA A 211 6.18 -9.04 9.83
CA ALA A 211 5.08 -8.25 10.38
C ALA A 211 4.89 -6.94 9.60
N GLU A 212 5.98 -6.25 9.26
CA GLU A 212 5.92 -5.02 8.45
C GLU A 212 5.36 -5.29 7.06
N LEU A 213 5.83 -6.35 6.39
CA LEU A 213 5.31 -6.74 5.08
C LEU A 213 3.80 -7.07 5.12
N GLN A 214 3.32 -7.72 6.19
CA GLN A 214 1.90 -8.02 6.35
C GLN A 214 1.06 -6.75 6.51
N VAL A 215 1.56 -5.76 7.26
CA VAL A 215 0.89 -4.47 7.41
C VAL A 215 0.87 -3.72 6.07
N GLU A 216 1.99 -3.66 5.34
CA GLU A 216 2.04 -3.05 4.01
C GLU A 216 1.06 -3.72 3.03
N GLN A 217 1.00 -5.05 3.02
CA GLN A 217 0.06 -5.80 2.17
C GLN A 217 -1.39 -5.50 2.52
N ARG A 218 -1.72 -5.44 3.81
CA ARG A 218 -3.08 -5.12 4.27
C ARG A 218 -3.48 -3.72 3.85
N LEU A 219 -2.59 -2.74 4.04
CA LEU A 219 -2.83 -1.36 3.59
C LEU A 219 -3.01 -1.30 2.07
N ALA A 220 -2.18 -2.01 1.30
CA ALA A 220 -2.33 -2.06 -0.15
C ALA A 220 -3.66 -2.68 -0.59
N LEU A 221 -4.11 -3.75 0.07
CA LEU A 221 -5.41 -4.37 -0.17
C LEU A 221 -6.56 -3.44 0.19
N ASP A 222 -6.48 -2.74 1.33
CA ASP A 222 -7.51 -1.78 1.74
C ASP A 222 -7.60 -0.63 0.72
N PHE A 223 -6.47 -0.11 0.22
CA PHE A 223 -6.45 0.88 -0.86
C PHE A 223 -7.03 0.35 -2.18
N GLU A 224 -6.72 -0.88 -2.55
CA GLU A 224 -7.28 -1.52 -3.75
C GLU A 224 -8.80 -1.69 -3.62
N LEU A 225 -9.28 -2.14 -2.46
CA LEU A 225 -10.70 -2.27 -2.16
C LEU A 225 -11.42 -0.92 -2.18
N ASP A 226 -10.81 0.13 -1.63
CA ASP A 226 -11.38 1.47 -1.64
C ASP A 226 -11.39 2.08 -3.05
N ALA A 227 -10.36 1.81 -3.87
CA ALA A 227 -10.34 2.18 -5.28
C ALA A 227 -11.44 1.46 -6.08
N LEU A 228 -11.66 0.16 -5.81
CA LEU A 228 -12.74 -0.62 -6.42
C LEU A 228 -14.12 -0.13 -5.98
N ARG A 229 -14.29 0.21 -4.69
CA ARG A 229 -15.53 0.82 -4.16
C ARG A 229 -15.79 2.19 -4.79
N ALA A 230 -14.75 3.01 -4.97
CA ALA A 230 -14.86 4.30 -5.63
C ALA A 230 -15.27 4.19 -7.11
N GLN A 231 -15.02 3.05 -7.75
CA GLN A 231 -15.44 2.77 -9.13
C GLN A 231 -16.95 2.52 -9.26
N ILE A 232 -17.67 2.33 -8.14
CA ILE A 232 -19.13 2.24 -8.10
C ILE A 232 -19.66 3.48 -7.36
N ASN A 233 -20.34 4.40 -8.06
CA ASN A 233 -21.06 5.49 -7.40
C ASN A 233 -22.29 4.91 -6.65
N PRO A 234 -22.26 4.79 -5.30
CA PRO A 234 -23.33 4.09 -4.57
C PRO A 234 -24.65 4.86 -4.68
N HIS A 235 -24.58 6.18 -4.70
CA HIS A 235 -25.74 7.04 -4.86
C HIS A 235 -26.41 6.85 -6.22
N PHE A 236 -25.64 6.74 -7.31
CA PHE A 236 -26.16 6.37 -8.62
C PHE A 236 -26.91 5.03 -8.56
N LEU A 237 -26.30 4.00 -7.97
CA LEU A 237 -26.91 2.68 -7.85
C LEU A 237 -28.26 2.71 -7.11
N PHE A 238 -28.28 3.31 -5.91
CA PHE A 238 -29.51 3.40 -5.11
C PHE A 238 -30.61 4.17 -5.84
N ASN A 239 -30.27 5.29 -6.49
CA ASN A 239 -31.24 6.10 -7.21
C ASN A 239 -31.80 5.40 -8.44
N THR A 240 -30.96 4.69 -9.19
CA THR A 240 -31.40 3.92 -10.36
C THR A 240 -32.30 2.76 -9.91
N LEU A 241 -31.97 2.05 -8.83
CA LEU A 241 -32.84 1.00 -8.28
C LEU A 241 -34.18 1.54 -7.79
N ASN A 242 -34.21 2.69 -7.11
CA ASN A 242 -35.46 3.33 -6.68
C ASN A 242 -36.33 3.75 -7.88
N THR A 243 -35.70 4.25 -8.94
CA THR A 243 -36.39 4.59 -10.20
C THR A 243 -36.99 3.36 -10.86
N ILE A 244 -36.24 2.26 -10.90
CA ILE A 244 -36.74 0.98 -11.41
C ILE A 244 -37.92 0.50 -10.55
N ALA A 245 -37.77 0.51 -9.23
CA ALA A 245 -38.78 0.05 -8.29
C ALA A 245 -40.10 0.83 -8.42
N SER A 246 -40.04 2.14 -8.64
CA SER A 246 -41.25 2.96 -8.86
C SER A 246 -41.94 2.63 -10.18
N ARG A 247 -41.19 2.20 -11.21
CA ARG A 247 -41.74 1.82 -12.52
C ARG A 247 -42.29 0.39 -12.57
N ILE A 248 -41.93 -0.50 -11.65
CA ILE A 248 -42.45 -1.89 -11.61
C ILE A 248 -43.98 -1.96 -11.67
N ARG A 249 -44.67 -1.01 -11.03
CA ARG A 249 -46.14 -0.99 -10.98
C ARG A 249 -46.80 -0.25 -12.15
N THR A 250 -46.13 0.76 -12.70
CA THR A 250 -46.70 1.65 -13.72
C THR A 250 -46.32 1.27 -15.14
N ASP A 251 -45.08 0.81 -15.35
CA ASP A 251 -44.54 0.31 -16.60
C ASP A 251 -43.54 -0.83 -16.34
N PRO A 252 -44.04 -2.07 -16.14
CA PRO A 252 -43.20 -3.21 -15.81
C PRO A 252 -42.18 -3.56 -16.92
N GLU A 253 -42.51 -3.27 -18.17
CA GLU A 253 -41.65 -3.58 -19.31
C GLU A 253 -40.47 -2.60 -19.37
N ASP A 254 -40.70 -1.30 -19.17
CA ASP A 254 -39.62 -0.33 -19.03
C ASP A 254 -38.74 -0.64 -17.80
N ALA A 255 -39.33 -1.01 -16.66
CA ALA A 255 -38.56 -1.43 -15.48
C ALA A 255 -37.63 -2.64 -15.79
N ARG A 256 -38.13 -3.63 -16.54
CA ARG A 256 -37.33 -4.78 -17.00
C ARG A 256 -36.18 -4.34 -17.91
N GLN A 257 -36.43 -3.43 -18.85
CA GLN A 257 -35.39 -2.90 -19.73
C GLN A 257 -34.32 -2.11 -18.97
N LEU A 258 -34.72 -1.28 -18.00
CA LEU A 258 -33.80 -0.55 -17.14
C LEU A 258 -32.93 -1.48 -16.29
N LEU A 259 -33.49 -2.59 -15.78
CA LEU A 259 -32.71 -3.62 -15.08
C LEU A 259 -31.63 -4.25 -15.97
N VAL A 260 -31.97 -4.59 -17.22
CA VAL A 260 -30.99 -5.13 -18.18
C VAL A 260 -29.91 -4.09 -18.48
N ARG A 261 -30.28 -2.84 -18.73
CA ARG A 261 -29.32 -1.74 -18.95
C ARG A 261 -28.41 -1.50 -17.75
N LEU A 262 -28.93 -1.61 -16.53
CA LEU A 262 -28.14 -1.52 -15.30
C LEU A 262 -27.13 -2.68 -15.20
N ALA A 263 -27.55 -3.90 -15.54
CA ALA A 263 -26.65 -5.05 -15.58
C ALA A 263 -25.54 -4.88 -16.64
N ASP A 264 -25.88 -4.36 -17.82
CA ASP A 264 -24.91 -4.07 -18.88
C ASP A 264 -23.94 -2.96 -18.48
N PHE A 265 -24.42 -1.92 -17.80
CA PHE A 265 -23.59 -0.86 -17.21
C PHE A 265 -22.53 -1.43 -16.27
N PHE A 266 -22.93 -2.25 -15.28
CA PHE A 266 -21.96 -2.87 -14.37
C PHE A 266 -21.02 -3.85 -15.07
N ARG A 267 -21.54 -4.61 -16.03
CA ARG A 267 -20.72 -5.53 -16.80
C ARG A 267 -19.60 -4.79 -17.53
N TYR A 268 -19.89 -3.63 -18.13
CA TYR A 268 -18.87 -2.80 -18.75
C TYR A 268 -17.90 -2.22 -17.71
N ALA A 269 -18.42 -1.60 -16.64
CA ALA A 269 -17.60 -0.97 -15.60
C ALA A 269 -16.58 -1.94 -14.95
N ILE A 270 -16.96 -3.21 -14.77
CA ILE A 270 -16.13 -4.24 -14.11
C ILE A 270 -15.21 -4.99 -15.10
N ARG A 271 -15.63 -5.20 -16.36
CA ARG A 271 -14.87 -6.02 -17.31
C ARG A 271 -13.75 -5.28 -18.04
N GLN A 272 -13.70 -3.96 -17.94
CA GLN A 272 -12.68 -3.13 -18.55
C GLN A 272 -11.28 -3.56 -18.08
N ARG A 273 -10.55 -4.24 -18.98
CA ARG A 273 -9.15 -4.64 -18.82
C ARG A 273 -8.35 -4.00 -19.94
N GLY A 274 -7.42 -3.13 -19.60
CA GLY A 274 -6.60 -2.41 -20.58
C GLY A 274 -6.59 -0.91 -20.31
N GLN A 275 -5.76 -0.19 -21.07
CA GLN A 275 -5.64 1.27 -20.93
C GLN A 275 -6.52 2.03 -21.93
N PHE A 276 -6.83 1.42 -23.08
CA PHE A 276 -7.51 2.02 -24.23
C PHE A 276 -8.63 1.13 -24.76
N VAL A 277 -9.66 1.75 -25.33
CA VAL A 277 -10.79 1.12 -26.03
C VAL A 277 -11.25 2.03 -27.18
N ASP A 278 -11.94 1.47 -28.16
CA ASP A 278 -12.58 2.28 -29.21
C ASP A 278 -13.56 3.28 -28.59
N PHE A 279 -13.60 4.50 -29.12
CA PHE A 279 -14.54 5.52 -28.71
C PHE A 279 -16.00 5.02 -28.77
N SER A 280 -16.32 4.17 -29.74
CA SER A 280 -17.65 3.55 -29.84
C SER A 280 -18.07 2.79 -28.58
N GLN A 281 -17.12 2.15 -27.88
CA GLN A 281 -17.37 1.43 -26.64
C GLN A 281 -17.65 2.39 -25.48
N GLU A 282 -16.82 3.42 -25.32
CA GLU A 282 -17.05 4.48 -24.32
C GLU A 282 -18.36 5.22 -24.59
N TYR A 283 -18.67 5.48 -25.86
CA TYR A 283 -19.91 6.12 -26.27
C TYR A 283 -21.13 5.28 -25.95
N ALA A 284 -21.11 3.97 -26.25
CA ALA A 284 -22.18 3.05 -25.89
C ALA A 284 -22.38 2.96 -24.35
N PHE A 285 -21.29 3.01 -23.60
CA PHE A 285 -21.32 3.04 -22.15
C PHE A 285 -21.97 4.34 -21.62
N VAL A 286 -21.56 5.50 -22.15
CA VAL A 286 -22.18 6.80 -21.85
C VAL A 286 -23.67 6.80 -22.19
N ARG A 287 -24.07 6.28 -23.35
CA ARG A 287 -25.47 6.15 -23.75
C ARG A 287 -26.29 5.33 -22.75
N THR A 288 -25.72 4.25 -22.24
CA THR A 288 -26.36 3.39 -21.23
C THR A 288 -26.55 4.13 -19.92
N TYR A 289 -25.50 4.81 -19.45
CA TYR A 289 -25.55 5.67 -18.25
C TYR A 289 -26.62 6.76 -18.37
N VAL A 290 -26.61 7.51 -19.47
CA VAL A 290 -27.60 8.59 -19.72
C VAL A 290 -29.02 8.05 -19.77
N THR A 291 -29.25 6.87 -20.35
CA THR A 291 -30.59 6.26 -20.38
C THR A 291 -31.12 6.00 -18.96
N LEU A 292 -30.27 5.49 -18.06
CA LEU A 292 -30.63 5.25 -16.65
C LEU A 292 -30.90 6.57 -15.91
N GLU A 293 -30.10 7.60 -16.17
CA GLU A 293 -30.28 8.94 -15.60
C GLU A 293 -31.54 9.66 -16.12
N GLN A 294 -31.85 9.54 -17.42
CA GLN A 294 -33.07 10.08 -18.01
C GLN A 294 -34.32 9.41 -17.45
N ALA A 295 -34.28 8.10 -17.17
CA ALA A 295 -35.39 7.42 -16.50
C ALA A 295 -35.67 8.01 -15.11
N ARG A 296 -34.63 8.47 -14.40
CA ARG A 296 -34.73 9.10 -13.07
C ARG A 296 -35.23 10.53 -13.14
N PHE A 297 -34.61 11.36 -13.99
CA PHE A 297 -34.90 12.79 -14.05
C PHE A 297 -36.12 13.12 -14.91
N GLY A 298 -36.54 12.19 -15.77
CA GLY A 298 -37.63 12.39 -16.72
C GLY A 298 -37.33 13.53 -17.67
N GLU A 299 -38.32 14.37 -17.93
CA GLU A 299 -38.21 15.51 -18.86
C GLU A 299 -37.29 16.65 -18.38
N ARG A 300 -36.75 16.55 -17.16
CA ARG A 300 -35.79 17.52 -16.63
C ARG A 300 -34.38 17.34 -17.19
N LEU A 301 -34.06 16.19 -17.78
CA LEU A 301 -32.76 15.93 -18.38
C LEU A 301 -32.88 15.71 -19.90
N ASN A 302 -32.37 16.65 -20.67
CA ASN A 302 -32.17 16.50 -22.10
C ASN A 302 -30.69 16.24 -22.39
N VAL A 303 -30.38 15.29 -23.27
CA VAL A 303 -29.00 15.03 -23.68
C VAL A 303 -28.90 15.00 -25.20
N GLU A 304 -28.08 15.89 -25.73
CA GLU A 304 -27.83 16.05 -27.17
C GLU A 304 -26.46 15.48 -27.52
N TYR A 305 -26.42 14.71 -28.61
CA TYR A 305 -25.21 14.04 -29.07
C TYR A 305 -24.83 14.58 -30.44
N ASP A 306 -23.60 15.06 -30.54
CA ASP A 306 -23.03 15.58 -31.76
C ASP A 306 -21.69 14.85 -32.00
N ILE A 307 -21.78 13.60 -32.45
CA ILE A 307 -20.63 12.69 -32.59
C ILE A 307 -20.30 12.54 -34.07
N ASP A 308 -19.07 12.88 -34.45
CA ASP A 308 -18.55 12.59 -35.77
C ASP A 308 -18.29 11.08 -35.91
N PRO A 309 -18.86 10.39 -36.92
CA PRO A 309 -18.61 8.97 -37.16
C PRO A 309 -17.12 8.60 -37.26
N ALA A 310 -16.27 9.52 -37.72
CA ALA A 310 -14.83 9.29 -37.82
C ALA A 310 -14.17 9.04 -36.45
N VAL A 311 -14.77 9.51 -35.35
CA VAL A 311 -14.25 9.31 -34.00
C VAL A 311 -14.51 7.89 -33.49
N LEU A 312 -15.55 7.21 -33.96
CA LEU A 312 -16.04 5.95 -33.36
C LEU A 312 -15.01 4.81 -33.32
N GLY A 313 -14.11 4.77 -34.31
CA GLY A 313 -13.04 3.78 -34.40
C GLY A 313 -11.70 4.22 -33.81
N VAL A 314 -11.64 5.38 -33.16
CA VAL A 314 -10.40 5.89 -32.54
C VAL A 314 -10.27 5.34 -31.13
N GLU A 315 -9.07 4.90 -30.76
CA GLU A 315 -8.77 4.47 -29.40
C GLU A 315 -8.68 5.67 -28.43
N VAL A 316 -9.42 5.60 -27.33
CA VAL A 316 -9.39 6.57 -26.24
C VAL A 316 -9.16 5.86 -24.90
N PRO A 317 -8.65 6.56 -23.86
CA PRO A 317 -8.52 5.96 -22.55
C PRO A 317 -9.88 5.46 -22.02
N VAL A 318 -9.87 4.27 -21.44
CA VAL A 318 -11.04 3.67 -20.81
C VAL A 318 -11.63 4.58 -19.73
N LEU A 319 -12.96 4.69 -19.63
CA LEU A 319 -13.67 5.49 -18.63
C LEU A 319 -13.27 6.97 -18.59
N VAL A 320 -12.98 7.57 -19.75
CA VAL A 320 -12.60 8.99 -19.83
C VAL A 320 -13.80 9.89 -20.10
N ILE A 321 -14.82 9.41 -20.83
CA ILE A 321 -15.96 10.24 -21.25
C ILE A 321 -17.07 10.21 -20.21
N GLN A 322 -17.33 9.03 -19.62
CA GLN A 322 -18.43 8.84 -18.66
C GLN A 322 -18.34 9.79 -17.46
N PRO A 323 -17.18 10.01 -16.80
CA PRO A 323 -17.14 10.91 -15.66
C PRO A 323 -17.38 12.39 -16.04
N LEU A 324 -17.08 12.78 -17.28
CA LEU A 324 -17.38 14.13 -17.77
C LEU A 324 -18.88 14.35 -17.91
N VAL A 325 -19.58 13.35 -18.46
CA VAL A 325 -21.04 13.37 -18.62
C VAL A 325 -21.74 13.23 -17.27
N GLU A 326 -21.25 12.38 -16.38
CA GLU A 326 -21.73 12.27 -15.00
C GLU A 326 -21.62 13.61 -14.27
N ASN A 327 -20.47 14.29 -14.39
CA ASN A 327 -20.27 15.61 -13.80
C ASN A 327 -21.29 16.63 -14.33
N ALA A 328 -21.48 16.69 -15.64
CA ALA A 328 -22.44 17.57 -16.28
C ALA A 328 -23.89 17.29 -15.84
N ILE A 329 -24.29 16.03 -15.71
CA ILE A 329 -25.63 15.65 -15.25
C ILE A 329 -25.82 15.96 -13.77
N LYS A 330 -24.85 15.60 -12.91
CA LYS A 330 -24.92 15.84 -11.47
C LYS A 330 -25.03 17.33 -11.16
N HIS A 331 -24.19 18.16 -11.76
CA HIS A 331 -24.20 19.60 -11.48
C HIS A 331 -25.29 20.35 -12.24
N GLY A 332 -25.64 19.90 -13.45
CA GLY A 332 -26.73 20.47 -14.22
C GLY A 332 -28.10 20.19 -13.60
N ALA A 333 -28.42 18.91 -13.37
CA ALA A 333 -29.76 18.47 -13.02
C ALA A 333 -30.07 18.48 -11.50
N SER A 334 -29.07 18.49 -10.62
CA SER A 334 -29.31 18.51 -9.15
C SER A 334 -29.50 19.92 -8.58
N GLY A 335 -29.03 20.97 -9.26
CA GLY A 335 -29.11 22.36 -8.79
C GLY A 335 -30.22 23.20 -9.44
N ASN A 336 -30.79 22.74 -10.55
CA ASN A 336 -31.71 23.54 -11.36
C ASN A 336 -33.17 23.06 -11.18
N VAL A 337 -34.10 24.01 -10.93
CA VAL A 337 -35.54 23.72 -10.85
C VAL A 337 -36.13 23.46 -12.25
N GLY A 338 -35.44 23.94 -13.29
CA GLY A 338 -35.82 23.78 -14.70
C GLY A 338 -35.19 22.57 -15.41
N ARG A 339 -35.46 22.48 -16.72
CA ARG A 339 -34.85 21.48 -17.61
C ARG A 339 -33.37 21.80 -17.81
N THR A 340 -32.53 20.78 -17.70
CA THR A 340 -31.09 20.84 -17.98
C THR A 340 -30.80 20.15 -19.32
N THR A 341 -29.97 20.76 -20.15
CA THR A 341 -29.45 20.21 -21.39
C THR A 341 -27.96 19.93 -21.28
N VAL A 342 -27.58 18.67 -21.42
CA VAL A 342 -26.18 18.24 -21.56
C VAL A 342 -25.87 17.98 -23.03
N ARG A 343 -24.83 18.60 -23.57
CA ARG A 343 -24.36 18.41 -24.94
C ARG A 343 -23.03 17.67 -24.93
N LEU A 344 -22.97 16.51 -25.57
CA LEU A 344 -21.74 15.77 -25.81
C LEU A 344 -21.36 15.89 -27.30
N ARG A 345 -20.24 16.56 -27.58
CA ARG A 345 -19.67 16.68 -28.91
C ARG A 345 -18.34 15.93 -28.98
N ALA A 346 -18.11 15.21 -30.08
CA ALA A 346 -16.80 14.63 -30.36
C ALA A 346 -16.41 14.81 -31.84
N ARG A 347 -15.14 15.16 -32.08
CA ARG A 347 -14.57 15.43 -33.40
C ARG A 347 -13.16 14.86 -33.51
N VAL A 348 -12.77 14.46 -34.72
CA VAL A 348 -11.36 14.22 -35.07
C VAL A 348 -10.83 15.49 -35.72
N ASP A 349 -9.67 15.96 -35.28
CA ASP A 349 -8.85 16.89 -36.05
C ASP A 349 -7.80 16.10 -36.83
N PRO A 350 -7.95 15.97 -38.17
CA PRO A 350 -7.03 15.22 -39.00
C PRO A 350 -5.65 15.88 -39.12
N LEU A 351 -5.54 17.21 -38.91
CA LEU A 351 -4.27 17.93 -39.04
C LEU A 351 -3.39 17.70 -37.83
N SER A 352 -3.95 17.82 -36.63
CA SER A 352 -3.23 17.57 -35.37
C SER A 352 -3.23 16.08 -34.97
N ARG A 353 -4.01 15.23 -35.66
CA ARG A 353 -4.30 13.84 -35.28
C ARG A 353 -4.75 13.74 -33.83
N THR A 354 -5.73 14.55 -33.45
CA THR A 354 -6.31 14.54 -32.10
C THR A 354 -7.80 14.24 -32.14
N VAL A 355 -8.31 13.69 -31.03
CA VAL A 355 -9.74 13.61 -30.75
C VAL A 355 -10.08 14.68 -29.73
N GLN A 356 -11.04 15.52 -30.08
CA GLN A 356 -11.63 16.50 -29.17
C GLN A 356 -12.97 15.98 -28.67
N VAL A 357 -13.16 15.99 -27.35
CA VAL A 357 -14.41 15.67 -26.67
C VAL A 357 -14.83 16.86 -25.82
N VAL A 358 -15.99 17.44 -26.14
CA VAL A 358 -16.56 18.58 -25.42
C VAL A 358 -17.86 18.15 -24.75
N VAL A 359 -17.93 18.32 -23.43
CA VAL A 359 -19.16 18.14 -22.65
C VAL A 359 -19.58 19.48 -22.09
N ARG A 360 -20.81 19.91 -22.39
CA ARG A 360 -21.37 21.17 -21.89
C ARG A 360 -22.71 20.95 -21.22
N ASP A 361 -22.93 21.56 -20.07
CA ASP A 361 -24.24 21.72 -19.43
C ASP A 361 -24.65 23.20 -19.38
N ASP A 362 -25.96 23.42 -19.23
CA ASP A 362 -26.61 24.72 -18.96
C ASP A 362 -27.05 24.84 -17.48
N GLY A 363 -26.31 24.17 -16.60
CA GLY A 363 -26.58 24.13 -15.17
C GLY A 363 -26.31 25.44 -14.43
N VAL A 364 -26.33 25.37 -13.10
CA VAL A 364 -26.09 26.52 -12.22
C VAL A 364 -24.66 27.07 -12.29
N GLY A 365 -23.71 26.31 -12.86
CA GLY A 365 -22.30 26.68 -12.93
C GLY A 365 -21.63 26.85 -11.56
N MET A 366 -20.35 27.21 -11.56
CA MET A 366 -19.54 27.41 -10.35
C MET A 366 -18.62 28.62 -10.51
N HIS A 367 -18.24 29.25 -9.40
CA HIS A 367 -17.19 30.27 -9.41
C HIS A 367 -15.83 29.66 -9.79
N ALA A 368 -15.05 30.41 -10.56
CA ALA A 368 -13.72 30.00 -11.04
C ALA A 368 -12.78 29.59 -9.90
N ASP A 369 -12.81 30.28 -8.77
CA ASP A 369 -11.95 30.01 -7.60
C ASP A 369 -12.30 28.67 -6.93
N THR A 370 -13.59 28.37 -6.78
CA THR A 370 -14.08 27.09 -6.25
C THR A 370 -13.63 25.94 -7.14
N TYR A 371 -13.67 26.15 -8.46
CA TYR A 371 -13.28 25.13 -9.41
C TYR A 371 -11.76 24.90 -9.46
N ALA A 372 -10.96 25.97 -9.41
CA ALA A 372 -9.50 25.88 -9.30
C ALA A 372 -9.07 25.10 -8.05
N ALA A 373 -9.76 25.29 -6.93
CA ALA A 373 -9.52 24.54 -5.69
C ALA A 373 -9.88 23.05 -5.84
N VAL A 374 -10.98 22.71 -6.52
CA VAL A 374 -11.40 21.33 -6.80
C VAL A 374 -10.38 20.61 -7.69
N LEU A 375 -9.93 21.26 -8.77
CA LEU A 375 -8.89 20.72 -9.66
C LEU A 375 -7.54 20.53 -8.96
N ALA A 376 -7.21 21.39 -7.99
CA ALA A 376 -6.00 21.30 -7.19
C ALA A 376 -6.09 20.29 -6.04
N GLY A 377 -7.23 19.61 -5.87
CA GLY A 377 -7.48 18.66 -4.77
C GLY A 377 -7.59 19.34 -3.39
N ARG A 378 -7.85 20.65 -3.34
CA ARG A 378 -7.94 21.47 -2.11
C ARG A 378 -9.38 21.84 -1.72
N GLY A 379 -10.38 21.37 -2.48
CA GLY A 379 -11.79 21.62 -2.21
C GLY A 379 -12.36 20.75 -1.08
N GLN A 380 -13.30 21.30 -0.31
CA GLN A 380 -13.98 20.62 0.80
C GLN A 380 -14.57 19.28 0.36
N HIS A 381 -14.43 18.26 1.22
CA HIS A 381 -14.80 16.86 1.03
C HIS A 381 -16.31 16.64 0.90
N ASP A 382 -16.92 17.13 -0.18
CA ASP A 382 -18.28 16.76 -0.53
C ASP A 382 -18.27 16.05 -1.90
N HIS A 383 -17.83 14.78 -1.87
CA HIS A 383 -18.10 13.68 -2.82
C HIS A 383 -18.14 13.96 -4.35
N GLY A 384 -17.53 15.04 -4.87
CA GLY A 384 -17.66 15.45 -6.28
C GLY A 384 -16.34 15.74 -7.03
N GLY A 385 -15.29 16.18 -6.33
CA GLY A 385 -14.03 16.62 -6.96
C GLY A 385 -13.05 15.53 -7.40
N VAL A 386 -13.32 14.27 -7.03
CA VAL A 386 -12.39 13.14 -7.22
C VAL A 386 -12.37 12.66 -8.68
N GLY A 387 -13.48 12.78 -9.42
CA GLY A 387 -13.59 12.27 -10.79
C GLY A 387 -12.71 13.01 -11.81
N LEU A 388 -12.80 14.34 -11.85
CA LEU A 388 -12.08 15.16 -12.84
C LEU A 388 -10.58 15.25 -12.53
N SER A 389 -10.19 15.30 -11.24
CA SER A 389 -8.79 15.29 -10.82
C SER A 389 -8.11 13.96 -11.17
N ASN A 390 -8.82 12.82 -11.00
CA ASN A 390 -8.33 11.52 -11.43
C ASN A 390 -8.18 11.40 -12.95
N ILE A 391 -9.12 11.98 -13.73
CA ILE A 391 -8.98 12.03 -15.19
C ILE A 391 -7.71 12.80 -15.56
N ARG A 392 -7.50 14.01 -15.02
CA ARG A 392 -6.31 14.81 -15.31
C ARG A 392 -5.02 14.04 -14.97
N ALA A 393 -4.92 13.47 -13.77
CA ALA A 393 -3.75 12.69 -13.37
C ALA A 393 -3.51 11.50 -14.30
N ARG A 394 -4.58 10.84 -14.76
CA ARG A 394 -4.48 9.73 -15.71
C ARG A 394 -4.05 10.18 -17.09
N LEU A 395 -4.53 11.31 -17.59
CA LEU A 395 -4.12 11.86 -18.89
C LEU A 395 -2.64 12.23 -18.88
N GLU A 396 -2.16 12.84 -17.79
CA GLU A 396 -0.74 13.14 -17.59
C GLU A 396 0.13 11.87 -17.67
N LEU A 397 -0.29 10.78 -17.02
CA LEU A 397 0.43 9.50 -17.07
C LEU A 397 0.42 8.84 -18.45
N LEU A 398 -0.66 8.99 -19.21
CA LEU A 398 -0.84 8.30 -20.50
C LEU A 398 -0.27 9.08 -21.69
N PHE A 399 -0.27 10.41 -21.62
CA PHE A 399 0.06 11.29 -22.75
C PHE A 399 1.12 12.34 -22.45
N SER A 400 1.52 12.52 -21.18
CA SER A 400 2.39 13.62 -20.74
C SER A 400 1.85 14.95 -21.26
N ASP A 401 2.69 15.86 -21.76
CA ASP A 401 2.26 17.18 -22.27
C ASP A 401 1.45 17.17 -23.59
N ARG A 402 1.12 16.00 -24.16
CA ARG A 402 0.42 15.89 -25.45
C ARG A 402 -1.11 15.84 -25.33
N HIS A 403 -1.68 16.29 -24.22
CA HIS A 403 -3.12 16.35 -24.01
C HIS A 403 -3.54 17.76 -23.57
N SER A 404 -4.81 18.09 -23.76
CA SER A 404 -5.42 19.29 -23.19
C SER A 404 -6.65 18.90 -22.38
N PHE A 405 -6.78 19.47 -21.18
CA PHE A 405 -7.95 19.28 -20.33
C PHE A 405 -8.34 20.62 -19.70
N ASP A 406 -9.23 21.33 -20.38
CA ASP A 406 -9.72 22.66 -20.02
C ASP A 406 -11.15 22.58 -19.51
N VAL A 407 -11.45 23.32 -18.44
CA VAL A 407 -12.80 23.38 -17.90
C VAL A 407 -13.14 24.81 -17.56
N ARG A 408 -14.28 25.26 -18.09
CA ARG A 408 -14.82 26.60 -17.93
C ARG A 408 -16.19 26.50 -17.31
N SER A 409 -16.40 27.17 -16.19
CA SER A 409 -17.69 27.24 -15.53
C SER A 409 -17.99 28.69 -15.19
N GLU A 410 -19.25 29.09 -15.38
CA GLU A 410 -19.72 30.42 -15.03
C GLU A 410 -21.06 30.31 -14.29
N PRO A 411 -21.21 30.95 -13.11
CA PRO A 411 -22.46 30.92 -12.35
C PRO A 411 -23.66 31.37 -13.21
N GLY A 412 -24.71 30.55 -13.24
CA GLY A 412 -25.94 30.78 -14.00
C GLY A 412 -25.87 30.48 -15.51
N VAL A 413 -24.70 30.10 -16.03
CA VAL A 413 -24.50 29.79 -17.47
C VAL A 413 -24.22 28.31 -17.71
N GLY A 414 -23.57 27.64 -16.75
CA GLY A 414 -23.27 26.21 -16.79
C GLY A 414 -21.77 25.93 -16.87
N THR A 415 -21.42 24.69 -17.22
CA THR A 415 -20.02 24.23 -17.32
C THR A 415 -19.72 23.64 -18.68
N THR A 416 -18.51 23.90 -19.19
CA THR A 416 -17.96 23.29 -20.40
C THR A 416 -16.63 22.65 -20.08
N ILE A 417 -16.51 21.35 -20.36
CA ILE A 417 -15.29 20.57 -20.24
C ILE A 417 -14.81 20.24 -21.66
N ASN A 418 -13.58 20.62 -22.00
CA ASN A 418 -12.92 20.31 -23.25
C ASN A 418 -11.71 19.39 -22.99
N LEU A 419 -11.77 18.20 -23.58
CA LEU A 419 -10.71 17.20 -23.55
C LEU A 419 -10.15 17.01 -24.97
N GLU A 420 -8.85 17.13 -25.12
CA GLU A 420 -8.14 16.80 -26.37
C GLU A 420 -7.06 15.76 -26.08
N VAL A 421 -7.10 14.66 -26.83
CA VAL A 421 -6.13 13.56 -26.72
C VAL A 421 -5.60 13.18 -28.10
N PRO A 422 -4.33 12.77 -28.22
CA PRO A 422 -3.76 12.37 -29.49
C PRO A 422 -4.31 11.00 -29.92
N MET A 423 -4.61 10.86 -31.21
CA MET A 423 -4.96 9.59 -31.82
C MET A 423 -3.75 8.66 -31.80
N ARG A 424 -3.97 7.36 -31.55
CA ARG A 424 -2.96 6.33 -31.76
C ARG A 424 -2.97 5.82 -33.20
#